data_AF-A0AAP2DP45-F1
#
_entry.id   AF-A0AAP2DP45-F1
#
_cell.length_a   1.000
_cell.length_b   1.000
_cell.length_c   1.000
_cell.angle_alpha   90.00
_cell.angle_beta   90.00
_cell.angle_gamma   90.00
#
_symmetry.space_group_name_H-M   'P 1'
#
loop_
_entity.id
_entity.type
_entity.pdbx_description
1 polymer ?
#
loop_
_entity_poly.entity_id
_entity_poly.type
_entity_poly.pdbx_seq_one_letter_code
_entity_poly.pdbx_strand_id
1 'polypeptide(L)'
;MLPVRSRIFVAIFTLCVLLAACDDDTTTGPLQGKSGSMARFVLAKDHLYVANETTIKVFQVEANGALTSSGAVEAGFGIETIFAKDDNLFLGADNGMYVYSIANPAVPKFVSFYNHIMACDPVVVQGQYAYVTLRVSDCRTTGFDAVEVIDIRNLSSPVRVSSYATETPYGLGVDNNLLFVCQGDGGLKVFDVADPANVKQVKHYTSLHAYDVIPNQGVLLLTGNTGIYQYDYSDVLNIRQLSHIPVAP
;
A
#
# COMPACT_ATOMS: atom_id res chain seq x y z
N MET A 1 57.34 8.03 63.66
CA MET A 1 56.56 8.83 62.70
C MET A 1 57.43 9.00 61.46
N LEU A 2 57.07 8.33 60.37
CA LEU A 2 57.91 8.14 59.17
C LEU A 2 57.78 9.31 58.17
N PRO A 3 58.83 9.62 57.37
CA PRO A 3 58.83 10.75 56.45
C PRO A 3 58.22 10.42 55.08
N VAL A 4 57.66 11.46 54.46
CA VAL A 4 56.89 11.49 53.20
C VAL A 4 57.77 11.11 52.00
N ARG A 5 57.32 10.12 51.21
CA ARG A 5 57.87 9.80 49.88
C ARG A 5 57.00 10.43 48.79
N SER A 6 57.60 11.31 48.00
CA SER A 6 57.08 11.83 46.73
C SER A 6 56.93 10.69 45.71
N ARG A 7 55.75 10.56 45.08
CA ARG A 7 55.50 9.64 43.97
C ARG A 7 55.07 10.45 42.75
N ILE A 8 55.87 10.30 41.70
CA ILE A 8 55.70 10.79 40.34
C ILE A 8 54.42 10.16 39.74
N PHE A 9 53.48 10.98 39.27
CA PHE A 9 52.34 10.54 38.48
C PHE A 9 52.76 10.47 37.00
N VAL A 10 52.83 9.26 36.45
CA VAL A 10 52.91 9.05 34.99
C VAL A 10 51.48 8.86 34.49
N ALA A 11 50.99 9.80 33.71
CA ALA A 11 49.71 9.68 33.02
C ALA A 11 49.89 8.79 31.77
N ILE A 12 49.32 7.59 31.79
CA ILE A 12 49.22 6.73 30.62
C ILE A 12 47.89 7.06 29.94
N PHE A 13 47.97 7.71 28.78
CA PHE A 13 46.82 8.05 27.95
C PHE A 13 46.46 6.82 27.11
N THR A 14 45.55 5.99 27.60
CA THR A 14 45.06 4.81 26.86
C THR A 14 44.09 5.29 25.78
N LEU A 15 44.57 5.30 24.55
CA LEU A 15 43.79 5.57 23.33
C LEU A 15 42.76 4.44 23.16
N CYS A 16 41.54 4.66 23.63
CA CYS A 16 40.42 3.75 23.45
C CYS A 16 39.90 3.91 22.02
N VAL A 17 40.43 3.10 21.10
CA VAL A 17 39.89 2.96 19.74
C VAL A 17 38.52 2.31 19.87
N LEU A 18 37.48 3.13 19.80
CA LEU A 18 36.10 2.68 19.60
C LEU A 18 36.02 2.03 18.22
N LEU A 19 36.13 0.70 18.20
CA LEU A 19 35.60 -0.09 17.11
C LEU A 19 34.09 0.13 17.11
N ALA A 20 33.61 1.01 16.24
CA ALA A 20 32.22 1.00 15.83
C ALA A 20 31.98 -0.33 15.10
N ALA A 21 31.49 -1.33 15.85
CA ALA A 21 30.83 -2.46 15.24
C ALA A 21 29.56 -1.90 14.60
N CYS A 22 29.43 -2.06 13.28
CA CYS A 22 28.11 -2.01 12.66
C CYS A 22 27.34 -3.16 13.29
N ASP A 23 26.34 -2.86 14.13
CA ASP A 23 25.26 -3.81 14.33
C ASP A 23 24.64 -4.01 12.94
N ASP A 24 24.86 -5.19 12.37
CA ASP A 24 23.97 -5.69 11.33
C ASP A 24 22.59 -5.78 11.99
N ASP A 25 21.76 -4.77 11.77
CA ASP A 25 20.33 -4.81 12.04
C ASP A 25 19.72 -5.87 11.11
N THR A 26 19.98 -7.14 11.37
CA THR A 26 19.11 -8.23 10.95
C THR A 26 17.86 -8.13 11.80
N THR A 27 17.02 -7.14 11.50
CA THR A 27 15.66 -7.10 12.01
C THR A 27 14.96 -8.32 11.42
N THR A 28 14.91 -9.41 12.18
CA THR A 28 14.04 -10.57 11.93
C THR A 28 12.57 -10.23 12.23
N GLY A 29 12.16 -9.01 11.88
CA GLY A 29 10.76 -8.65 11.78
C GLY A 29 10.25 -9.14 10.43
N PRO A 30 8.95 -9.49 10.31
CA PRO A 30 8.38 -9.80 9.01
C PRO A 30 8.65 -8.63 8.05
N LEU A 31 9.11 -8.92 6.84
CA LEU A 31 9.28 -7.94 5.77
C LEU A 31 7.90 -7.31 5.46
N GLN A 32 7.57 -6.21 6.12
CA GLN A 32 6.31 -5.49 5.93
C GLN A 32 6.56 -4.20 5.12
N GLY A 33 6.50 -4.33 3.80
CA GLY A 33 6.30 -3.19 2.91
C GLY A 33 4.81 -2.85 2.80
N LYS A 34 4.46 -1.57 2.73
CA LYS A 34 3.10 -1.14 2.33
C LYS A 34 3.05 -1.02 0.81
N SER A 35 2.11 -1.75 0.20
CA SER A 35 1.95 -1.74 -1.26
C SER A 35 1.06 -0.57 -1.73
N GLY A 36 1.30 -0.09 -2.94
CA GLY A 36 0.38 0.80 -3.65
C GLY A 36 -0.83 0.05 -4.20
N SER A 37 -1.86 0.80 -4.58
CA SER A 37 -3.12 0.21 -5.02
C SER A 37 -3.04 -0.42 -6.41
N MET A 38 -2.09 0.02 -7.24
CA MET A 38 -1.84 -0.55 -8.56
C MET A 38 -0.89 -1.75 -8.54
N ALA A 39 -0.54 -2.26 -7.36
CA ALA A 39 0.40 -3.36 -7.25
C ALA A 39 -0.14 -4.65 -7.86
N ARG A 40 0.73 -5.36 -8.58
CA ARG A 40 0.47 -6.72 -9.11
C ARG A 40 1.15 -7.82 -8.31
N PHE A 41 1.82 -7.45 -7.22
CA PHE A 41 2.36 -8.41 -6.28
C PHE A 41 2.32 -7.85 -4.86
N VAL A 42 2.29 -8.74 -3.88
CA VAL A 42 2.27 -8.36 -2.46
C VAL A 42 2.98 -9.41 -1.61
N LEU A 43 3.66 -8.95 -0.56
CA LEU A 43 4.23 -9.80 0.47
C LEU A 43 3.22 -9.97 1.62
N ALA A 44 2.94 -11.22 2.00
CA ALA A 44 2.20 -11.53 3.22
C ALA A 44 2.60 -12.92 3.73
N LYS A 45 2.74 -13.08 5.05
CA LYS A 45 3.05 -14.36 5.71
C LYS A 45 4.25 -15.11 5.09
N ASP A 46 5.36 -14.39 4.89
CA ASP A 46 6.58 -14.90 4.26
C ASP A 46 6.37 -15.48 2.85
N HIS A 47 5.32 -15.03 2.16
CA HIS A 47 5.04 -15.38 0.77
C HIS A 47 4.92 -14.13 -0.10
N LEU A 48 5.39 -14.26 -1.33
CA LEU A 48 5.13 -13.31 -2.41
C LEU A 48 3.99 -13.87 -3.27
N TYR A 49 2.91 -13.11 -3.35
CA TYR A 49 1.79 -13.38 -4.24
C TYR A 49 1.91 -12.48 -5.46
N VAL A 50 1.83 -13.02 -6.66
CA VAL A 50 1.88 -12.28 -7.93
C VAL A 50 0.60 -12.52 -8.71
N ALA A 51 -0.17 -11.46 -8.94
CA ALA A 51 -1.43 -11.49 -9.66
C ALA A 51 -1.21 -11.28 -11.17
N ASN A 52 -1.46 -12.35 -11.93
CA ASN A 52 -1.66 -12.27 -13.39
C ASN A 52 -3.15 -12.13 -13.69
N GLU A 53 -3.51 -11.93 -14.96
CA GLU A 53 -4.91 -11.74 -15.38
C GLU A 53 -5.88 -12.85 -14.95
N THR A 54 -5.39 -14.09 -14.80
CA THR A 54 -6.22 -15.25 -14.43
C THR A 54 -5.66 -16.10 -13.28
N THR A 55 -4.51 -15.75 -12.71
CA THR A 55 -3.85 -16.61 -11.71
C THR A 55 -3.16 -15.79 -10.62
N ILE A 56 -3.09 -16.39 -9.43
CA ILE A 56 -2.18 -15.96 -8.36
C ILE A 56 -1.00 -16.92 -8.36
N LYS A 57 0.19 -16.46 -8.77
CA LYS A 57 1.44 -17.20 -8.54
C LYS A 57 1.89 -17.00 -7.11
N VAL A 58 2.36 -18.07 -6.47
CA VAL A 58 2.72 -18.09 -5.06
C VAL A 58 4.17 -18.50 -4.93
N PHE A 59 4.95 -17.69 -4.21
CA PHE A 59 6.34 -18.00 -3.88
C PHE A 59 6.53 -17.94 -2.37
N GLN A 60 7.16 -18.95 -1.78
CA GLN A 60 7.74 -18.86 -0.45
C GLN A 60 8.94 -17.90 -0.52
N VAL A 61 9.01 -16.97 0.43
CA VAL A 61 10.17 -16.12 0.65
C VAL A 61 11.02 -16.78 1.73
N GLU A 62 12.21 -17.20 1.36
CA GLU A 62 13.18 -17.81 2.27
C GLU A 62 13.85 -16.73 3.13
N ALA A 63 14.44 -17.10 4.27
CA ALA A 63 15.11 -16.16 5.19
C ALA A 63 16.26 -15.38 4.53
N ASN A 64 16.86 -15.91 3.46
CA ASN A 64 17.89 -15.24 2.67
C ASN A 64 17.33 -14.38 1.52
N GLY A 65 16.01 -14.20 1.45
CA GLY A 65 15.30 -13.48 0.38
C GLY A 65 15.13 -14.27 -0.91
N ALA A 66 15.60 -15.52 -0.99
CA ALA A 66 15.35 -16.36 -2.15
C ALA A 66 13.85 -16.67 -2.29
N LEU A 67 13.39 -16.82 -3.53
CA LEU A 67 12.01 -17.13 -3.84
C LEU A 67 11.89 -18.58 -4.33
N THR A 68 11.16 -19.40 -3.58
CA THR A 68 10.83 -20.78 -3.97
C THR A 68 9.39 -20.81 -4.47
N SER A 69 9.15 -21.29 -5.69
CA SER A 69 7.79 -21.41 -6.23
C SER A 69 6.98 -22.42 -5.44
N SER A 70 5.86 -21.98 -4.87
CA SER A 70 4.86 -22.83 -4.19
C SER A 70 3.75 -23.29 -5.14
N GLY A 71 3.71 -22.72 -6.36
CA GLY A 71 2.73 -23.05 -7.40
C GLY A 71 1.93 -21.84 -7.87
N ALA A 72 0.78 -22.12 -8.50
CA ALA A 72 -0.18 -21.11 -8.92
C ALA A 72 -1.61 -21.59 -8.61
N VAL A 73 -2.47 -20.64 -8.27
CA VAL A 73 -3.91 -20.87 -8.06
C VAL A 73 -4.66 -20.12 -9.15
N GLU A 74 -5.63 -20.77 -9.79
CA GLU A 74 -6.57 -20.11 -10.70
C GLU A 74 -7.32 -19.04 -9.92
N ALA A 75 -7.31 -17.82 -10.46
CA ALA A 75 -7.97 -16.67 -9.90
C ALA A 75 -9.31 -16.42 -10.61
N GLY A 76 -9.83 -15.20 -10.45
CA GLY A 76 -10.85 -14.68 -11.35
C GLY A 76 -10.30 -14.34 -12.74
N PHE A 77 -11.15 -13.74 -13.59
CA PHE A 77 -10.71 -13.16 -14.87
C PHE A 77 -10.47 -11.67 -14.72
N GLY A 78 -9.62 -11.10 -15.58
CA GLY A 78 -9.43 -9.67 -15.67
C GLY A 78 -8.74 -9.06 -14.45
N ILE A 79 -7.96 -9.84 -13.69
CA ILE A 79 -7.29 -9.34 -12.49
C ILE A 79 -6.25 -8.26 -12.86
N GLU A 80 -6.39 -7.08 -12.25
CA GLU A 80 -5.54 -5.92 -12.48
C GLU A 80 -4.59 -5.66 -11.30
N THR A 81 -5.06 -5.86 -10.07
CA THR A 81 -4.34 -5.48 -8.84
C THR A 81 -4.46 -6.51 -7.72
N ILE A 82 -3.59 -6.43 -6.72
CA ILE A 82 -3.61 -7.27 -5.53
C ILE A 82 -3.24 -6.46 -4.28
N PHE A 83 -4.08 -6.58 -3.26
CA PHE A 83 -3.86 -5.99 -1.95
C PHE A 83 -3.97 -7.06 -0.86
N ALA A 84 -3.03 -7.11 0.07
CA ALA A 84 -3.10 -8.02 1.21
C ALA A 84 -3.54 -7.27 2.48
N LYS A 85 -4.47 -7.86 3.22
CA LYS A 85 -4.80 -7.43 4.58
C LYS A 85 -5.16 -8.62 5.44
N ASP A 86 -4.53 -8.68 6.61
CA ASP A 86 -4.64 -9.79 7.55
C ASP A 86 -4.39 -11.12 6.82
N ASP A 87 -5.37 -12.03 6.87
CA ASP A 87 -5.32 -13.36 6.26
C ASP A 87 -6.00 -13.40 4.89
N ASN A 88 -6.11 -12.28 4.18
CA ASN A 88 -6.84 -12.19 2.92
C ASN A 88 -6.10 -11.38 1.84
N LEU A 89 -6.29 -11.80 0.60
CA LEU A 89 -5.96 -11.09 -0.62
C LEU A 89 -7.24 -10.54 -1.23
N PHE A 90 -7.19 -9.28 -1.64
CA PHE A 90 -8.24 -8.58 -2.36
C PHE A 90 -7.68 -8.29 -3.75
N LEU A 91 -8.27 -8.91 -4.76
CA LEU A 91 -7.86 -8.74 -6.16
C LEU A 91 -8.86 -7.81 -6.83
N GLY A 92 -8.38 -6.65 -7.27
CA GLY A 92 -9.14 -5.81 -8.20
C GLY A 92 -9.15 -6.45 -9.58
N ALA A 93 -10.31 -6.52 -10.20
CA ALA A 93 -10.52 -7.04 -11.53
C ALA A 93 -11.55 -6.24 -12.32
N ASP A 94 -11.47 -6.33 -13.64
CA ASP A 94 -12.27 -5.49 -14.52
C ASP A 94 -13.79 -5.52 -14.28
N ASN A 95 -14.31 -6.57 -13.64
CA ASN A 95 -15.72 -6.79 -13.32
C ASN A 95 -16.05 -6.77 -11.82
N GLY A 96 -15.06 -6.65 -10.93
CA GLY A 96 -15.30 -6.76 -9.50
C GLY A 96 -14.06 -7.07 -8.67
N MET A 97 -14.28 -7.18 -7.37
CA MET A 97 -13.24 -7.54 -6.41
C MET A 97 -13.36 -9.01 -6.00
N TYR A 98 -12.30 -9.80 -6.24
CA TYR A 98 -12.20 -11.16 -5.72
C TYR A 98 -11.54 -11.17 -4.35
N VAL A 99 -12.06 -11.99 -3.43
CA VAL A 99 -11.48 -12.19 -2.10
C VAL A 99 -10.94 -13.62 -2.00
N TYR A 100 -9.67 -13.74 -1.66
CA TYR A 100 -9.00 -15.02 -1.39
C TYR A 100 -8.46 -15.05 0.04
N SER A 101 -8.66 -16.15 0.76
CA SER A 101 -8.02 -16.39 2.05
C SER A 101 -6.62 -16.95 1.85
N ILE A 102 -5.68 -16.42 2.63
CA ILE A 102 -4.30 -16.93 2.81
C ILE A 102 -4.10 -17.45 4.24
N ALA A 103 -5.14 -18.03 4.84
CA ALA A 103 -5.01 -18.77 6.10
C ALA A 103 -3.95 -19.88 6.00
N ASN A 104 -3.94 -20.60 4.86
CA ASN A 104 -2.78 -21.34 4.40
C ASN A 104 -2.05 -20.48 3.34
N PRO A 105 -0.86 -19.93 3.64
CA PRO A 105 -0.21 -18.98 2.75
C PRO A 105 0.31 -19.62 1.46
N ALA A 106 0.60 -20.92 1.46
CA ALA A 106 1.03 -21.64 0.26
C ALA A 106 -0.11 -21.94 -0.72
N VAL A 107 -1.36 -21.92 -0.26
CA VAL A 107 -2.55 -22.30 -1.05
C VAL A 107 -3.68 -21.30 -0.80
N PRO A 108 -3.67 -20.13 -1.47
CA PRO A 108 -4.80 -19.19 -1.46
C PRO A 108 -6.11 -19.89 -1.83
N LYS A 109 -7.19 -19.56 -1.12
CA LYS A 109 -8.53 -20.13 -1.34
C LYS A 109 -9.55 -19.06 -1.64
N PHE A 110 -10.30 -19.21 -2.72
CA PHE A 110 -11.41 -18.32 -3.04
C PHE A 110 -12.41 -18.26 -1.87
N VAL A 111 -12.85 -17.05 -1.52
CA VAL A 111 -13.84 -16.77 -0.47
C VAL A 111 -15.11 -16.21 -1.09
N SER A 112 -14.98 -15.16 -1.91
CA SER A 112 -16.12 -14.47 -2.50
C SER A 112 -15.72 -13.59 -3.69
N PHE A 113 -16.74 -13.12 -4.40
CA PHE A 113 -16.61 -12.14 -5.47
C PHE A 113 -17.66 -11.05 -5.26
N TYR A 114 -17.22 -9.79 -5.20
CA TYR A 114 -18.07 -8.62 -5.21
C TYR A 114 -18.11 -8.04 -6.62
N ASN A 115 -19.28 -8.11 -7.26
CA ASN A 115 -19.46 -7.63 -8.63
C ASN A 115 -19.79 -6.14 -8.67
N HIS A 116 -19.05 -5.37 -9.49
CA HIS A 116 -19.42 -4.01 -9.87
C HIS A 116 -19.51 -3.86 -11.39
N ILE A 117 -19.63 -2.63 -11.89
CA ILE A 117 -19.62 -2.36 -13.34
C ILE A 117 -18.25 -2.70 -13.95
N MET A 118 -18.16 -2.78 -15.27
CA MET A 118 -16.86 -2.91 -15.91
C MET A 118 -16.04 -1.62 -15.76
N ALA A 119 -14.87 -1.71 -15.12
CA ALA A 119 -13.98 -0.57 -14.82
C ALA A 119 -12.52 -1.02 -14.72
N CYS A 120 -11.56 -0.09 -14.68
CA CYS A 120 -10.25 -0.35 -14.07
C CYS A 120 -10.37 -0.10 -12.57
N ASP A 121 -9.91 -1.04 -11.75
CA ASP A 121 -10.30 -1.10 -10.35
C ASP A 121 -9.16 -1.49 -9.38
N PRO A 122 -8.23 -0.57 -9.07
CA PRO A 122 -7.38 -0.78 -7.92
C PRO A 122 -8.22 -0.82 -6.62
N VAL A 123 -7.77 -1.67 -5.68
CA VAL A 123 -8.43 -1.90 -4.38
C VAL A 123 -7.44 -1.62 -3.24
N VAL A 124 -7.91 -0.93 -2.21
CA VAL A 124 -7.20 -0.84 -0.92
C VAL A 124 -8.14 -1.13 0.24
N VAL A 125 -7.61 -1.60 1.36
CA VAL A 125 -8.43 -2.01 2.51
C VAL A 125 -7.93 -1.40 3.80
N GLN A 126 -8.84 -0.83 4.60
CA GLN A 126 -8.57 -0.37 5.97
C GLN A 126 -9.66 -0.88 6.92
N GLY A 127 -9.24 -1.51 8.02
CA GLY A 127 -10.18 -2.09 9.00
C GLY A 127 -11.16 -3.07 8.35
N GLN A 128 -12.44 -2.71 8.38
CA GLN A 128 -13.56 -3.52 7.88
C GLN A 128 -14.11 -3.01 6.54
N TYR A 129 -13.38 -2.15 5.84
CA TYR A 129 -13.83 -1.54 4.59
C TYR A 129 -12.78 -1.68 3.50
N ALA A 130 -13.24 -2.07 2.31
CA ALA A 130 -12.50 -1.95 1.06
C ALA A 130 -12.94 -0.69 0.32
N TYR A 131 -11.99 -0.04 -0.33
CA TYR A 131 -12.21 1.13 -1.17
C TYR A 131 -11.77 0.76 -2.58
N VAL A 132 -12.63 1.05 -3.55
CA VAL A 132 -12.41 0.70 -4.95
C VAL A 132 -12.68 1.92 -5.81
N THR A 133 -11.73 2.28 -6.65
CA THR A 133 -11.98 3.26 -7.71
C THR A 133 -12.55 2.54 -8.92
N LEU A 134 -13.64 3.04 -9.48
CA LEU A 134 -14.19 2.57 -10.74
C LEU A 134 -13.80 3.59 -11.79
N ARG A 135 -12.81 3.27 -12.62
CA ARG A 135 -12.41 4.11 -13.74
C ARG A 135 -12.93 3.54 -15.05
N VAL A 136 -13.88 4.25 -15.63
CA VAL A 136 -14.41 4.01 -16.96
C VAL A 136 -13.77 4.99 -17.94
N SER A 137 -13.66 6.27 -17.58
CA SER A 137 -13.01 7.28 -18.40
C SER A 137 -11.61 6.81 -18.79
N ASP A 138 -11.32 6.78 -20.09
CA ASP A 138 -10.08 6.30 -20.73
C ASP A 138 -9.78 4.78 -20.64
N CYS A 139 -10.50 4.02 -19.79
CA CYS A 139 -10.20 2.62 -19.50
C CYS A 139 -11.25 1.64 -20.06
N ARG A 140 -12.54 2.02 -20.06
CA ARG A 140 -13.67 1.21 -20.55
C ARG A 140 -14.60 2.09 -21.39
N THR A 141 -15.58 1.46 -22.04
CA THR A 141 -16.46 2.15 -23.01
C THR A 141 -17.83 2.54 -22.46
N THR A 142 -18.27 1.94 -21.35
CA THR A 142 -19.61 2.15 -20.78
C THR A 142 -19.56 2.15 -19.26
N GLY A 143 -20.27 3.08 -18.64
CA GLY A 143 -20.38 3.18 -17.18
C GLY A 143 -20.17 4.60 -16.70
N PHE A 144 -19.81 4.74 -15.43
CA PHE A 144 -19.52 6.01 -14.79
C PHE A 144 -18.33 5.85 -13.85
N ASP A 145 -17.59 6.93 -13.67
CA ASP A 145 -16.49 6.96 -12.73
C ASP A 145 -17.00 7.12 -11.30
N ALA A 146 -16.44 6.35 -10.36
CA ALA A 146 -16.83 6.41 -8.97
C ALA A 146 -15.72 5.96 -8.02
N VAL A 147 -15.91 6.24 -6.74
CA VAL A 147 -15.27 5.50 -5.64
C VAL A 147 -16.36 4.78 -4.88
N GLU A 148 -16.22 3.47 -4.71
CA GLU A 148 -17.10 2.66 -3.88
C GLU A 148 -16.45 2.35 -2.53
N VAL A 149 -17.27 2.37 -1.47
CA VAL A 149 -16.90 1.90 -0.14
C VAL A 149 -17.68 0.62 0.14
N ILE A 150 -16.96 -0.46 0.42
CA ILE A 150 -17.51 -1.80 0.55
C ILE A 150 -17.26 -2.30 1.97
N ASP A 151 -18.33 -2.69 2.65
CA ASP A 151 -18.27 -3.39 3.92
C ASP A 151 -17.81 -4.84 3.70
N ILE A 152 -16.70 -5.19 4.35
CA ILE A 152 -16.08 -6.52 4.26
C ILE A 152 -16.08 -7.25 5.61
N ARG A 153 -16.94 -6.87 6.56
CA ARG A 153 -17.11 -7.58 7.84
C ARG A 153 -17.45 -9.05 7.64
N ASN A 154 -18.29 -9.31 6.65
CA ASN A 154 -18.53 -10.65 6.15
C ASN A 154 -17.84 -10.84 4.80
N LEU A 155 -16.64 -11.42 4.82
CA LEU A 155 -15.84 -11.67 3.62
C LEU A 155 -16.52 -12.62 2.63
N SER A 156 -17.51 -13.43 3.05
CA SER A 156 -18.25 -14.30 2.14
C SER A 156 -19.37 -13.55 1.38
N SER A 157 -19.70 -12.33 1.81
CA SER A 157 -20.76 -11.51 1.21
C SER A 157 -20.45 -10.01 1.44
N PRO A 158 -19.43 -9.44 0.76
CA PRO A 158 -19.17 -8.01 0.81
C PRO A 158 -20.37 -7.19 0.31
N VAL A 159 -20.61 -6.03 0.89
CA VAL A 159 -21.77 -5.18 0.55
C VAL A 159 -21.34 -3.73 0.37
N ARG A 160 -21.80 -3.08 -0.70
CA ARG A 160 -21.58 -1.64 -0.90
C ARG A 160 -22.30 -0.82 0.18
N VAL A 161 -21.55 0.03 0.86
CA VAL A 161 -22.09 1.00 1.83
C VAL A 161 -22.44 2.31 1.15
N SER A 162 -21.54 2.78 0.28
CA SER A 162 -21.68 4.07 -0.38
C SER A 162 -20.92 4.08 -1.71
N SER A 163 -21.25 5.05 -2.55
CA SER A 163 -20.62 5.31 -3.83
C SER A 163 -20.66 6.80 -4.11
N TYR A 164 -19.55 7.34 -4.58
CA TYR A 164 -19.41 8.77 -4.84
C TYR A 164 -18.85 8.97 -6.24
N ALA A 165 -19.52 9.82 -7.02
CA ALA A 165 -19.02 10.19 -8.33
C ALA A 165 -17.69 10.94 -8.19
N THR A 166 -16.75 10.58 -9.05
CA THR A 166 -15.47 11.28 -9.20
C THR A 166 -15.09 11.26 -10.67
N GLU A 167 -14.09 12.02 -11.08
CA GLU A 167 -13.66 12.09 -12.48
C GLU A 167 -12.36 11.30 -12.65
N THR A 168 -12.32 10.33 -13.56
CA THR A 168 -11.12 9.57 -13.96
C THR A 168 -10.24 9.12 -12.77
N PRO A 169 -10.76 8.36 -11.80
CA PRO A 169 -9.99 7.96 -10.62
C PRO A 169 -8.95 6.89 -10.99
N TYR A 170 -7.67 7.14 -10.70
CA TYR A 170 -6.60 6.17 -10.88
C TYR A 170 -6.39 5.38 -9.58
N GLY A 171 -5.17 5.42 -9.02
CA GLY A 171 -4.82 4.73 -7.79
C GLY A 171 -5.36 5.46 -6.57
N LEU A 172 -5.33 4.76 -5.46
CA LEU A 172 -5.83 5.23 -4.19
C LEU A 172 -4.96 4.73 -3.04
N GLY A 173 -5.07 5.38 -1.90
CA GLY A 173 -4.36 4.96 -0.70
C GLY A 173 -5.14 5.38 0.52
N VAL A 174 -5.10 4.57 1.57
CA VAL A 174 -5.83 4.84 2.81
C VAL A 174 -4.88 4.78 4.01
N ASP A 175 -5.00 5.79 4.88
CA ASP A 175 -4.30 5.86 6.15
C ASP A 175 -5.11 6.67 7.17
N ASN A 176 -5.36 6.12 8.35
CA ASN A 176 -6.07 6.77 9.45
C ASN A 176 -7.37 7.47 9.02
N ASN A 177 -8.22 6.77 8.25
CA ASN A 177 -9.48 7.30 7.69
C ASN A 177 -9.32 8.45 6.69
N LEU A 178 -8.11 8.73 6.22
CA LEU A 178 -7.89 9.58 5.05
C LEU A 178 -7.73 8.71 3.82
N LEU A 179 -8.67 8.84 2.88
CA LEU A 179 -8.61 8.22 1.56
C LEU A 179 -8.08 9.21 0.55
N PHE A 180 -6.94 8.90 -0.02
CA PHE A 180 -6.30 9.64 -1.10
C PHE A 180 -6.70 9.00 -2.43
N VAL A 181 -7.24 9.78 -3.37
CA VAL A 181 -7.68 9.31 -4.68
C VAL A 181 -6.98 10.12 -5.75
N CYS A 182 -6.21 9.43 -6.58
CA CYS A 182 -5.46 10.00 -7.70
C CYS A 182 -6.39 10.20 -8.89
N GLN A 183 -6.22 11.28 -9.64
CA GLN A 183 -7.04 11.60 -10.82
C GLN A 183 -6.20 11.99 -12.05
N GLY A 184 -4.94 11.55 -12.12
CA GLY A 184 -4.01 11.93 -13.19
C GLY A 184 -3.82 13.44 -13.19
N ASP A 185 -4.16 14.08 -14.32
CA ASP A 185 -4.16 15.54 -14.49
C ASP A 185 -5.24 16.27 -13.67
N GLY A 186 -6.25 15.55 -13.19
CA GLY A 186 -7.23 16.06 -12.23
C GLY A 186 -6.64 16.24 -10.82
N GLY A 187 -5.44 15.71 -10.55
CA GLY A 187 -4.72 15.87 -9.30
C GLY A 187 -5.07 14.86 -8.23
N LEU A 188 -4.98 15.29 -6.96
CA LEU A 188 -5.16 14.43 -5.79
C LEU A 188 -6.35 14.92 -4.95
N LYS A 189 -7.38 14.08 -4.80
CA LYS A 189 -8.46 14.31 -3.83
C LYS A 189 -8.18 13.56 -2.55
N VAL A 190 -8.51 14.20 -1.43
CA VAL A 190 -8.44 13.59 -0.11
C VAL A 190 -9.82 13.61 0.53
N PHE A 191 -10.24 12.46 1.04
CA PHE A 191 -11.53 12.27 1.67
C PHE A 191 -11.34 11.78 3.11
N ASP A 192 -12.20 12.26 4.00
CA ASP A 192 -12.45 11.66 5.31
C ASP A 192 -13.47 10.53 5.14
N VAL A 193 -13.03 9.32 5.48
CA VAL A 193 -13.81 8.07 5.41
C VAL A 193 -14.07 7.48 6.79
N ALA A 194 -14.00 8.28 7.87
CA ALA A 194 -14.28 7.83 9.23
C ALA A 194 -15.72 7.36 9.42
N ASP A 195 -16.66 7.95 8.66
CA ASP A 195 -18.00 7.43 8.46
C ASP A 195 -18.13 6.89 7.02
N PRO A 196 -18.06 5.56 6.82
CA PRO A 196 -18.16 4.90 5.52
C PRO A 196 -19.46 5.19 4.75
N ALA A 197 -20.55 5.56 5.45
CA ALA A 197 -21.80 5.94 4.80
C ALA A 197 -21.81 7.42 4.37
N ASN A 198 -20.95 8.25 4.97
CA ASN A 198 -20.90 9.71 4.79
C ASN A 198 -19.47 10.20 4.55
N VAL A 199 -18.85 9.73 3.46
CA VAL A 199 -17.53 10.20 3.03
C VAL A 199 -17.56 11.68 2.68
N LYS A 200 -16.55 12.42 3.13
CA LYS A 200 -16.45 13.87 2.92
C LYS A 200 -15.15 14.23 2.23
N GLN A 201 -15.21 15.00 1.16
CA GLN A 201 -13.99 15.55 0.58
C GLN A 201 -13.40 16.60 1.54
N VAL A 202 -12.15 16.39 1.94
CA VAL A 202 -11.38 17.28 2.82
C VAL A 202 -10.61 18.30 1.98
N LYS A 203 -9.98 17.85 0.89
CA LYS A 203 -9.10 18.69 0.07
C LYS A 203 -9.02 18.16 -1.36
N HIS A 204 -8.74 19.07 -2.29
CA HIS A 204 -8.41 18.75 -3.67
C HIS A 204 -7.17 19.54 -4.08
N TYR A 205 -6.09 18.83 -4.40
CA TYR A 205 -4.84 19.39 -4.90
C TYR A 205 -4.79 19.28 -6.42
N THR A 206 -5.35 20.26 -7.11
CA THR A 206 -5.46 20.30 -8.58
C THR A 206 -4.14 20.51 -9.31
N SER A 207 -3.11 21.00 -8.62
CA SER A 207 -1.79 21.24 -9.20
C SER A 207 -0.88 20.01 -9.22
N LEU A 208 -1.32 18.89 -8.64
CA LEU A 208 -0.56 17.64 -8.66
C LEU A 208 -0.92 16.83 -9.90
N HIS A 209 0.00 15.99 -10.36
CA HIS A 209 -0.28 14.93 -11.32
C HIS A 209 -0.09 13.61 -10.59
N ALA A 210 -1.19 12.93 -10.23
CA ALA A 210 -1.16 11.78 -9.35
C ALA A 210 -1.74 10.56 -10.07
N TYR A 211 -0.99 9.46 -10.14
CA TYR A 211 -1.44 8.19 -10.73
C TYR A 211 -1.65 7.11 -9.67
N ASP A 212 -0.74 6.96 -8.71
CA ASP A 212 -0.91 6.07 -7.54
C ASP A 212 -0.26 6.69 -6.31
N VAL A 213 -0.68 6.24 -5.13
CA VAL A 213 -0.19 6.75 -3.84
C VAL A 213 -0.02 5.66 -2.80
N ILE A 214 0.96 5.85 -1.92
CA ILE A 214 1.18 5.02 -0.72
C ILE A 214 1.29 5.96 0.48
N PRO A 215 0.20 6.19 1.22
CA PRO A 215 0.25 6.96 2.47
C PRO A 215 0.83 6.08 3.58
N ASN A 216 1.82 6.58 4.32
CA ASN A 216 2.39 5.87 5.44
C ASN A 216 2.83 6.85 6.54
N GLN A 217 2.09 6.89 7.65
CA GLN A 217 2.48 7.60 8.87
C GLN A 217 2.90 9.07 8.62
N GLY A 218 2.13 9.80 7.82
CA GLY A 218 2.40 11.21 7.50
C GLY A 218 3.30 11.43 6.29
N VAL A 219 3.84 10.38 5.66
CA VAL A 219 4.56 10.48 4.37
C VAL A 219 3.77 9.81 3.26
N LEU A 220 3.44 10.57 2.22
CA LEU A 220 2.74 10.10 1.02
C LEU A 220 3.77 9.90 -0.08
N LEU A 221 3.99 8.64 -0.49
CA LEU A 221 4.62 8.36 -1.78
C LEU A 221 3.58 8.59 -2.87
N LEU A 222 3.93 9.31 -3.93
CA LEU A 222 3.03 9.61 -5.04
C LEU A 222 3.76 9.37 -6.36
N THR A 223 3.17 8.59 -7.25
CA THR A 223 3.67 8.46 -8.63
C THR A 223 3.00 9.52 -9.49
N GLY A 224 3.81 10.30 -10.20
CA GLY A 224 3.35 11.37 -11.08
C GLY A 224 3.97 11.27 -12.47
N ASN A 225 3.63 12.21 -13.34
CA ASN A 225 4.03 12.22 -14.75
C ASN A 225 5.55 12.32 -14.98
N THR A 226 6.32 12.83 -14.02
CA THR A 226 7.77 13.04 -14.13
C THR A 226 8.56 12.31 -13.05
N GLY A 227 7.94 11.39 -12.31
CA GLY A 227 8.63 10.52 -11.36
C GLY A 227 7.88 10.25 -10.07
N ILE A 228 8.63 9.94 -9.02
CA ILE A 228 8.11 9.55 -7.71
C ILE A 228 8.35 10.70 -6.73
N TYR A 229 7.30 11.12 -6.05
CA TYR A 229 7.31 12.23 -5.10
C TYR A 229 7.10 11.71 -3.69
N GLN A 230 7.65 12.42 -2.72
CA GLN A 230 7.30 12.27 -1.32
C GLN A 230 6.66 13.56 -0.82
N TYR A 231 5.53 13.46 -0.15
CA TYR A 231 4.88 14.58 0.53
C TYR A 231 4.71 14.29 2.01
N ASP A 232 4.91 15.30 2.84
CA ASP A 232 4.46 15.34 4.23
C ASP A 232 2.96 15.68 4.22
N TYR A 233 2.13 14.79 4.74
CA TYR A 233 0.68 14.99 4.89
C TYR A 233 0.21 15.08 6.34
N SER A 234 1.12 15.33 7.28
CA SER A 234 0.77 15.53 8.69
C SER A 234 -0.27 16.64 8.89
N ASP A 235 -0.24 17.68 8.06
CA ASP A 235 -1.36 18.59 7.80
C ASP A 235 -1.95 18.31 6.41
N VAL A 236 -3.05 17.56 6.37
CA VAL A 236 -3.72 17.18 5.12
C VAL A 236 -4.27 18.36 4.33
N LEU A 237 -4.45 19.53 4.96
CA LEU A 237 -4.92 20.74 4.28
C LEU A 237 -3.77 21.48 3.57
N ASN A 238 -2.52 21.19 3.97
CA ASN A 238 -1.31 21.84 3.47
C ASN A 238 -0.15 20.82 3.34
N ILE A 239 -0.31 19.84 2.44
CA ILE A 239 0.77 18.88 2.18
C ILE A 239 2.02 19.58 1.64
N ARG A 240 3.20 19.11 2.03
CA ARG A 240 4.49 19.71 1.65
C ARG A 240 5.38 18.68 0.97
N GLN A 241 5.89 18.98 -0.22
CA GLN A 241 6.85 18.10 -0.89
C GLN A 241 8.13 17.97 -0.04
N LEU A 242 8.55 16.73 0.19
CA LEU A 242 9.78 16.37 0.90
C LEU A 242 10.91 16.06 -0.08
N SER A 243 10.60 15.31 -1.14
CA SER A 243 11.58 14.88 -2.14
C SER A 243 10.91 14.51 -3.47
N HIS A 244 11.73 14.36 -4.51
CA HIS A 244 11.33 13.93 -5.85
C HIS A 244 12.46 13.11 -6.46
N ILE A 245 12.14 11.92 -6.94
CA ILE A 245 12.99 11.08 -7.77
C ILE A 245 12.48 11.22 -9.20
N PRO A 246 13.19 11.98 -10.06
CA PRO A 246 12.78 12.15 -11.44
C PRO A 246 12.88 10.84 -12.22
N VAL A 247 11.89 10.57 -13.05
CA VAL A 247 11.95 9.53 -14.07
C VAL A 247 12.00 10.26 -15.41
N ALA A 248 13.17 10.23 -16.04
CA ALA A 248 13.35 10.79 -17.38
C ALA A 248 12.82 9.78 -18.43
N PRO A 249 12.23 10.26 -19.55
CA PRO A 249 11.96 9.44 -20.72
C PRO A 249 13.22 8.79 -21.30
#